data_AF-A0A815XMD3-F1
#
_entry.id   AF-A0A815XMD3-F1
#
_cell.length_a   1.000
_cell.length_b   1.000
_cell.length_c   1.000
_cell.angle_alpha   90.00
_cell.angle_beta   90.00
_cell.angle_gamma   90.00
#
_symmetry.space_group_name_H-M   'P 1'
#
loop_
_entity.id
_entity.type
_entity.pdbx_description
1 polymer ?
#
loop_
_entity_poly.entity_id
_entity_poly.type
_entity_poly.pdbx_seq_one_letter_code
_entity_poly.pdbx_strand_id
1 'polypeptide(L)'
;NEGGSSEDLNQLPPSFMYTQIFKEILLDMDHGQQAIKDLVTFCQEKYKGNKTELNVIDEFQRTYRPSKAIWWYTRQCFTYKMLNRALRTLDGDIIIRMGFYLCDVHRQIEDLHSRRIDQYHVLRREI
;
A
#
# COMPACT_ATOMS: atom_id res chain seq x y z
N ASN A 1 36.54 19.32 10.43
CA ASN A 1 36.63 18.16 11.33
C ASN A 1 35.33 17.39 11.15
N GLU A 2 35.30 16.46 10.19
CA GLU A 2 34.12 15.70 9.81
C GLU A 2 33.99 14.49 10.74
N GLY A 3 33.08 14.57 11.71
CA GLY A 3 32.72 13.45 12.58
C GLY A 3 31.53 12.70 11.99
N GLY A 4 31.78 11.82 11.02
CA GLY A 4 30.78 10.86 10.58
C GLY A 4 30.57 9.83 11.68
N SER A 5 29.44 9.93 12.39
CA SER A 5 28.99 8.86 13.28
C SER A 5 28.72 7.62 12.44
N SER A 6 29.49 6.56 12.68
CA SER A 6 29.17 5.22 12.22
C SER A 6 27.87 4.80 12.90
N GLU A 7 26.73 5.10 12.29
CA GLU A 7 25.48 4.45 12.64
C GLU A 7 25.73 2.94 12.47
N ASP A 8 25.72 2.24 13.59
CA ASP A 8 25.92 0.80 13.64
C ASP A 8 24.78 0.16 12.85
N LEU A 9 25.10 -0.31 11.63
CA LEU A 9 24.16 -0.93 10.68
C LEU A 9 23.40 -2.12 11.27
N ASN A 10 23.83 -2.62 12.43
CA ASN A 10 23.18 -3.70 13.17
C ASN A 10 22.04 -3.23 14.08
N GLN A 11 21.86 -1.92 14.30
CA GLN A 11 20.78 -1.40 15.13
C GLN A 11 19.65 -0.90 14.25
N LEU A 12 18.59 -1.71 14.15
CA LEU A 12 17.35 -1.27 13.52
C LEU A 12 16.72 -0.15 14.38
N PRO A 13 16.27 0.96 13.77
CA PRO A 13 15.62 2.01 14.52
C PRO A 13 14.31 1.47 15.12
N PRO A 14 13.90 1.90 16.33
CA PRO A 14 12.65 1.45 16.95
C PRO A 14 11.41 1.63 16.05
N SER A 15 11.42 2.65 15.19
CA SER A 15 10.38 2.89 14.17
C SER A 15 10.18 1.71 13.22
N PHE A 16 11.23 0.94 12.92
CA PHE A 16 11.13 -0.28 12.13
C PHE A 16 10.26 -1.33 12.82
N MET A 17 10.50 -1.57 14.12
CA MET A 17 9.70 -2.51 14.91
C MET A 17 8.23 -2.09 14.97
N TYR A 18 7.96 -0.80 15.22
CA TYR A 18 6.59 -0.28 15.22
C TYR A 18 5.92 -0.42 13.85
N THR A 19 6.65 -0.19 12.76
CA THR A 19 6.12 -0.34 11.40
C THR A 19 5.83 -1.81 11.06
N GLN A 20 6.65 -2.76 11.52
CA GLN A 20 6.38 -4.18 11.33
C GLN A 20 5.13 -4.64 12.10
N ILE A 21 5.03 -4.29 13.38
CA ILE A 21 3.85 -4.61 14.19
C ILE A 21 2.60 -3.98 13.59
N PHE A 22 2.69 -2.71 13.15
CA PHE A 22 1.57 -2.02 12.51
C PHE A 22 1.15 -2.68 11.20
N LYS A 23 2.13 -3.13 10.38
CA LYS A 23 1.86 -3.90 9.16
C LYS A 23 1.11 -5.20 9.48
N GLU A 24 1.57 -5.96 10.48
CA GLU A 24 0.92 -7.21 10.91
C GLU A 24 -0.53 -6.96 11.35
N ILE A 25 -0.75 -5.96 12.21
CA ILE A 25 -2.11 -5.56 12.64
C ILE A 25 -2.99 -5.22 11.43
N LEU A 26 -2.49 -4.41 10.49
CA LEU A 26 -3.27 -4.02 9.31
C LEU A 26 -3.64 -5.21 8.42
N LEU A 27 -2.75 -6.20 8.29
CA LEU A 27 -2.97 -7.40 7.47
C LEU A 27 -3.99 -8.36 8.09
N ASP A 28 -4.06 -8.39 9.43
CA ASP A 28 -5.01 -9.21 10.19
C ASP A 28 -6.40 -8.59 10.33
N MET A 29 -6.53 -7.27 10.10
CA MET A 29 -7.81 -6.58 10.14
C MET A 29 -8.76 -7.09 9.04
N ASP A 30 -10.02 -7.35 9.41
CA ASP A 30 -11.08 -7.56 8.43
C ASP A 30 -11.52 -6.23 7.84
N HIS A 31 -11.25 -6.07 6.55
CA HIS A 31 -11.64 -4.89 5.79
C HIS A 31 -12.96 -5.17 5.09
N GLY A 32 -14.06 -4.95 5.80
CA GLY A 32 -15.42 -5.18 5.29
C GLY A 32 -15.69 -4.43 3.98
N GLN A 33 -16.70 -4.89 3.22
CA GLN A 33 -17.07 -4.33 1.90
C GLN A 33 -17.38 -2.83 1.91
N GLN A 34 -17.68 -2.26 3.08
CA GLN A 34 -17.95 -0.84 3.27
C GLN A 34 -16.68 0.03 3.19
N ALA A 35 -15.49 -0.52 3.44
CA ALA A 35 -14.23 0.23 3.46
C ALA A 35 -13.94 0.96 2.13
N ILE A 36 -14.28 0.34 1.00
CA ILE A 36 -14.14 0.98 -0.32
C ILE A 36 -15.03 2.22 -0.44
N LYS A 37 -16.30 2.11 0.00
CA LYS A 37 -17.26 3.23 -0.07
C LYS A 37 -16.84 4.37 0.85
N ASP A 38 -16.35 4.04 2.04
CA ASP A 38 -15.88 5.03 3.01
C ASP A 38 -14.65 5.78 2.50
N LEU A 39 -13.71 5.05 1.88
CA LEU A 39 -12.54 5.65 1.22
C LEU A 39 -12.97 6.57 0.06
N VAL A 40 -13.87 6.11 -0.79
CA VAL A 40 -14.38 6.91 -1.92
C VAL A 40 -15.04 8.19 -1.44
N THR A 41 -15.90 8.10 -0.43
CA THR A 41 -16.60 9.26 0.15
C THR A 41 -15.60 10.27 0.72
N PHE A 42 -14.61 9.78 1.47
CA PHE A 42 -13.53 10.61 1.99
C PHE A 42 -12.74 11.31 0.87
N CYS A 43 -12.39 10.59 -0.20
CA CYS A 43 -11.67 11.16 -1.32
C CYS A 43 -12.51 12.18 -2.11
N GLN A 44 -13.79 11.93 -2.33
CA GLN A 44 -14.67 12.87 -3.02
C GLN A 44 -14.74 14.22 -2.29
N GLU A 45 -14.83 14.21 -0.96
CA GLU A 45 -14.82 15.46 -0.18
C GLU A 45 -13.43 16.11 -0.18
N LYS A 46 -12.35 15.32 -0.03
CA LYS A 46 -10.96 15.82 -0.06
C LYS A 46 -10.61 16.50 -1.39
N TYR A 47 -11.10 15.97 -2.51
CA TYR A 47 -10.82 16.46 -3.86
C TYR A 47 -11.96 17.28 -4.46
N LYS A 48 -12.85 17.80 -3.61
CA LYS A 48 -13.96 18.66 -4.03
C LYS A 48 -13.46 19.83 -4.88
N GLY A 49 -14.05 20.00 -6.05
CA GLY A 49 -13.64 21.01 -7.04
C GLY A 49 -12.55 20.56 -8.02
N ASN A 50 -11.85 19.46 -7.77
CA ASN A 50 -10.91 18.87 -8.73
C ASN A 50 -11.62 17.81 -9.59
N LYS A 51 -12.25 18.25 -10.69
CA LYS A 51 -12.99 17.37 -11.61
C LYS A 51 -12.16 16.19 -12.13
N THR A 52 -10.85 16.38 -12.33
CA THR A 52 -9.97 15.32 -12.83
C THR A 52 -9.82 14.20 -11.81
N GLU A 53 -9.51 14.52 -10.55
CA GLU A 53 -9.38 13.50 -9.50
C GLU A 53 -10.75 12.87 -9.18
N LEU A 54 -11.84 13.64 -9.18
CA LEU A 54 -13.20 13.11 -8.99
C LEU A 54 -13.56 12.05 -10.04
N ASN A 55 -13.26 12.29 -11.33
CA ASN A 55 -13.50 11.30 -12.38
C ASN A 55 -12.70 9.99 -12.14
N VAL A 56 -11.46 10.10 -11.64
CA VAL A 56 -10.63 8.94 -11.32
C VAL A 56 -11.14 8.20 -10.09
N ILE A 57 -11.67 8.92 -9.09
CA ILE A 57 -12.31 8.33 -7.91
C ILE A 57 -13.57 7.55 -8.32
N ASP A 58 -14.38 8.10 -9.22
CA ASP A 58 -15.57 7.41 -9.74
C ASP A 58 -15.21 6.19 -10.59
N GLU A 59 -14.11 6.25 -11.34
CA GLU A 59 -13.54 5.10 -12.05
C GLU A 59 -13.07 4.02 -11.05
N PHE A 60 -12.36 4.43 -10.00
CA PHE A 60 -11.90 3.54 -8.94
C PHE A 60 -13.08 2.82 -8.28
N GLN A 61 -14.11 3.55 -7.84
CA GLN A 61 -15.28 2.97 -7.19
C GLN A 61 -15.97 1.89 -8.05
N ARG A 62 -16.04 2.10 -9.37
CA ARG A 62 -16.74 1.18 -10.30
C ARG A 62 -15.89 -0.01 -10.73
N THR A 63 -14.57 0.16 -10.80
CA THR A 63 -13.69 -0.81 -11.48
C THR A 63 -12.65 -1.44 -10.56
N TYR A 64 -12.49 -0.94 -9.33
CA TYR A 64 -11.57 -1.50 -8.36
C TYR A 64 -11.94 -2.95 -8.05
N ARG A 65 -10.91 -3.80 -8.05
CA ARG A 65 -10.94 -5.19 -7.61
C ARG A 65 -9.60 -5.49 -6.94
N PRO A 66 -9.54 -6.41 -5.96
CA PRO A 66 -8.29 -6.79 -5.32
C PRO A 66 -7.19 -7.17 -6.30
N SER A 67 -7.52 -7.81 -7.43
CA SER A 67 -6.56 -8.19 -8.49
C SER A 67 -5.99 -7.02 -9.31
N LYS A 68 -6.51 -5.80 -9.16
CA LYS A 68 -6.02 -4.59 -9.83
C LYS A 68 -5.30 -3.61 -8.90
N ALA A 69 -5.12 -3.96 -7.62
CA ALA A 69 -4.48 -3.09 -6.62
C ALA A 69 -3.08 -2.59 -7.05
N ILE A 70 -2.17 -3.44 -7.55
CA ILE A 70 -0.85 -2.98 -8.06
C ILE A 70 -0.99 -1.99 -9.23
N TRP A 71 -1.93 -2.23 -10.14
CA TRP A 71 -2.18 -1.31 -11.27
C TRP A 71 -2.62 0.06 -10.77
N TRP A 72 -3.53 0.11 -9.81
CA TRP A 72 -3.95 1.35 -9.14
C TRP A 72 -2.82 1.99 -8.33
N TYR A 73 -1.89 1.20 -7.81
CA TYR A 73 -0.75 1.70 -7.02
C TYR A 73 0.31 2.34 -7.91
N THR A 74 0.52 1.80 -9.10
CA THR A 74 1.51 2.30 -10.06
C THR A 74 0.96 3.44 -10.93
N ARG A 75 -0.37 3.53 -11.09
CA ARG A 75 -1.02 4.66 -11.75
C ARG A 75 -0.84 5.94 -10.94
N GLN A 76 -0.36 7.00 -11.61
CA GLN A 76 -0.19 8.36 -11.07
C GLN A 76 -1.52 9.05 -10.75
N CYS A 77 -2.23 8.58 -9.72
CA CYS A 77 -3.54 9.09 -9.29
C CYS A 77 -3.65 9.18 -7.77
N PHE A 78 -4.84 9.51 -7.26
CA PHE A 78 -5.07 9.71 -5.83
C PHE A 78 -4.61 8.53 -4.95
N THR A 79 -4.83 7.27 -5.36
CA THR A 79 -4.44 6.08 -4.58
C THR A 79 -2.93 6.04 -4.33
N TYR A 80 -2.11 6.21 -5.37
CA TYR A 80 -0.65 6.29 -5.26
C TYR A 80 -0.21 7.46 -4.37
N LYS A 81 -0.72 8.66 -4.65
CA LYS A 81 -0.32 9.88 -3.94
C LYS A 81 -0.69 9.81 -2.46
N MET A 82 -1.91 9.37 -2.16
CA MET A 82 -2.46 9.33 -0.82
C MET A 82 -1.79 8.26 0.04
N LEU A 83 -1.63 7.03 -0.47
CA LEU A 83 -0.99 5.94 0.27
C LEU A 83 0.47 6.27 0.58
N ASN A 84 1.25 6.68 -0.42
CA ASN A 84 2.67 7.01 -0.21
C ASN A 84 2.86 8.22 0.69
N ARG A 85 1.96 9.20 0.66
CA ARG A 85 1.97 10.30 1.64
C ARG A 85 1.71 9.78 3.04
N ALA A 86 0.67 9.00 3.23
CA ALA A 86 0.27 8.47 4.53
C ALA A 86 1.37 7.62 5.16
N LEU A 87 1.99 6.71 4.38
CA LEU A 87 3.11 5.89 4.85
C LEU A 87 4.34 6.74 5.25
N ARG A 88 4.67 7.78 4.47
CA ARG A 88 5.82 8.66 4.77
C ARG A 88 5.61 9.49 6.03
N THR A 89 4.37 9.92 6.29
CA THR A 89 4.03 10.75 7.44
C THR A 89 3.48 9.94 8.62
N LEU A 90 3.38 8.61 8.48
CA LEU A 90 2.71 7.71 9.44
C LEU A 90 1.30 8.22 9.83
N ASP A 91 0.55 8.70 8.84
CA ASP A 91 -0.82 9.20 9.04
C ASP A 91 -1.78 8.02 9.26
N GLY A 92 -1.94 7.62 10.53
CA GLY A 92 -2.67 6.42 10.92
C GLY A 92 -4.13 6.39 10.45
N ASP A 93 -4.86 7.51 10.47
CA ASP A 93 -6.26 7.56 10.01
C ASP A 93 -6.34 7.23 8.51
N ILE A 94 -5.45 7.81 7.71
CA ILE A 94 -5.41 7.51 6.27
C ILE A 94 -4.93 6.09 6.01
N ILE A 95 -3.92 5.60 6.73
CA ILE A 95 -3.43 4.23 6.54
C ILE A 95 -4.53 3.22 6.87
N ILE A 96 -5.28 3.41 7.95
CA ILE A 96 -6.41 2.53 8.32
C ILE A 96 -7.51 2.59 7.26
N ARG A 97 -7.91 3.77 6.78
CA ARG A 97 -8.90 3.91 5.68
C ARG A 97 -8.45 3.23 4.39
N MET A 98 -7.15 3.27 4.11
CA MET A 98 -6.53 2.60 2.96
C MET A 98 -6.11 1.16 3.26
N GLY A 99 -6.41 0.62 4.45
CA GLY A 99 -5.91 -0.66 4.93
C GLY A 99 -6.25 -1.80 3.98
N PHE A 100 -7.51 -1.87 3.53
CA PHE A 100 -7.96 -2.86 2.53
C PHE A 100 -7.12 -2.83 1.26
N TYR A 101 -6.84 -1.62 0.77
CA TYR A 101 -6.11 -1.40 -0.47
C TYR A 101 -4.62 -1.74 -0.30
N LEU A 102 -4.02 -1.36 0.83
CA LEU A 102 -2.65 -1.72 1.18
C LEU A 102 -2.49 -3.24 1.31
N CYS A 103 -3.47 -3.93 1.94
CA CYS A 103 -3.49 -5.39 2.04
C CYS A 103 -3.56 -6.05 0.66
N ASP A 104 -4.41 -5.54 -0.24
CA ASP A 104 -4.52 -6.07 -1.60
C ASP A 104 -3.24 -5.84 -2.41
N VAL A 105 -2.59 -4.68 -2.26
CA VAL A 105 -1.26 -4.41 -2.86
C VAL A 105 -0.23 -5.39 -2.31
N HIS A 106 -0.16 -5.57 -0.99
CA HIS A 106 0.77 -6.48 -0.32
C HIS A 106 0.61 -7.92 -0.81
N ARG A 107 -0.62 -8.45 -0.78
CA ARG A 107 -0.93 -9.82 -1.23
C ARG A 107 -0.55 -10.05 -2.69
N GLN A 108 -0.79 -9.07 -3.57
CA GLN A 108 -0.36 -9.20 -4.97
C GLN A 108 1.16 -9.20 -5.12
N ILE A 109 1.88 -8.39 -4.33
CA ILE A 109 3.34 -8.37 -4.33
C ILE A 109 3.86 -9.73 -3.87
N GLU A 110 3.34 -10.29 -2.78
CA GLU A 110 3.69 -11.62 -2.28
C GLU A 110 3.41 -12.74 -3.29
N ASP A 111 2.26 -12.72 -3.95
CA ASP A 111 1.90 -13.68 -5.00
C ASP A 111 2.86 -13.60 -6.20
N LEU A 112 3.21 -12.38 -6.66
CA LEU A 112 4.19 -12.19 -7.73
C LEU A 112 5.58 -12.68 -7.34
N HIS A 113 6.02 -12.44 -6.10
CA HIS A 113 7.30 -12.93 -5.59
C HIS A 113 7.33 -14.45 -5.46
N SER A 114 6.26 -15.05 -4.95
CA SER A 114 6.14 -16.51 -4.79
C SER A 114 6.22 -17.21 -6.14
N ARG A 115 5.44 -16.73 -7.14
CA ARG A 115 5.50 -17.26 -8.51
C ARG A 115 6.88 -17.15 -9.14
N ARG A 116 7.58 -16.03 -8.90
CA ARG A 116 8.94 -15.83 -9.41
C ARG A 116 9.93 -16.82 -8.77
N ILE A 117 9.82 -17.05 -7.46
CA ILE A 117 10.63 -18.05 -6.74
C ILE A 117 10.36 -19.46 -7.29
N ASP A 118 9.10 -19.83 -7.50
CA ASP A 118 8.72 -21.12 -8.08
C ASP A 118 9.32 -21.31 -9.48
N GLN A 119 9.26 -20.28 -10.33
CA GLN A 119 9.85 -20.31 -11.67
C GLN A 119 11.37 -20.55 -11.63
N TYR A 120 12.10 -19.90 -10.71
CA TYR A 120 13.53 -20.14 -10.54
C TYR A 120 13.84 -21.55 -9.98
N HIS A 121 12.99 -22.09 -9.10
CA HIS A 121 13.14 -23.46 -8.61
C HIS A 121 12.91 -24.52 -9.69
N VAL A 122 11.94 -24.32 -10.58
CA VAL A 122 11.71 -25.20 -11.73
C VAL A 122 12.90 -25.15 -12.68
N LEU A 123 13.35 -23.95 -13.09
CA LEU A 123 14.46 -23.78 -14.03
C LEU A 123 15.79 -24.38 -13.51
N ARG A 124 16.01 -24.37 -12.19
CA ARG A 124 17.23 -24.94 -11.57
C ARG A 124 17.17 -26.46 -11.38
N ARG A 125 15.99 -27.10 -11.50
CA ARG A 125 15.86 -28.57 -11.49
C ARG A 125 16.01 -29.19 -12.88
N GLU A 126 15.92 -28.40 -13.94
CA GLU A 126 16.03 -28.83 -15.34
C GLU A 126 17.45 -28.66 -15.91
N ILE A 127 18.42 -28.22 -15.09
CA ILE A 127 19.86 -28.12 -15.40
C ILE A 127 20.63 -29.10 -14.52
#